data_AF-A0A820F761-F1
#
_entry.id   AF-A0A820F761-F1
#
_cell.length_a   1.000
_cell.length_b   1.000
_cell.length_c   1.000
_cell.angle_alpha   90.00
_cell.angle_beta   90.00
_cell.angle_gamma   90.00
#
_symmetry.space_group_name_H-M   'P 1'
#
loop_
_entity.id
_entity.type
_entity.pdbx_description
1 polymer ?
#
loop_
_entity_poly.entity_id
_entity_poly.type
_entity_poly.pdbx_seq_one_letter_code
_entity_poly.pdbx_strand_id
1 'polypeptide(L)' 'MTSLLGKTHTMFGTPKDPGLIPQCLQRIFLHIGYNIDAKVLYKPDGLENLVQTNMNNLQ' A
#
# COMPACT_ATOMS: atom_id res chain seq x y z
N MET A 1 22.30 20.63 27.59
CA MET A 1 21.05 20.89 26.83
C MET A 1 21.37 20.79 25.34
N THR A 2 21.46 19.56 24.83
CA THR A 2 22.03 19.28 23.50
C THR A 2 20.94 18.98 22.47
N SER A 3 20.86 19.89 21.49
CA SER A 3 20.27 19.82 20.15
C SER A 3 18.88 19.18 19.99
N LEU A 4 17.84 20.02 19.82
CA LEU A 4 16.56 19.61 19.23
C LEU A 4 16.76 19.00 17.82
N LEU A 5 17.74 19.51 17.06
CA LEU A 5 18.01 19.09 15.69
C LEU A 5 18.40 17.62 15.58
N GLY A 6 19.19 17.09 16.53
CA GLY A 6 19.59 15.67 16.51
C GLY A 6 18.39 14.73 16.66
N LYS A 7 17.44 15.08 17.53
CA LYS A 7 16.22 14.28 17.75
C LYS A 7 15.30 14.36 16.54
N THR A 8 15.08 15.54 15.99
CA THR A 8 14.25 15.71 14.78
C THR A 8 14.87 14.98 13.59
N HIS A 9 16.18 15.04 13.43
CA HIS A 9 16.89 14.33 12.38
C HIS A 9 16.80 12.80 12.57
N THR A 10 16.94 12.27 13.79
CA THR A 10 16.72 10.83 14.02
C THR A 10 15.28 10.40 13.72
N MET A 11 14.28 11.19 14.14
CA MET A 11 12.87 10.81 14.00
C MET A 11 12.34 10.96 12.57
N PHE A 12 12.70 12.03 11.88
CA PHE A 12 12.17 12.37 10.55
C PHE A 12 13.20 12.24 9.43
N GLY A 13 14.47 12.51 9.72
CA GLY A 13 15.55 12.49 8.73
C GLY A 13 15.40 13.58 7.67
N THR A 14 15.76 13.24 6.44
CA THR A 14 15.59 14.05 5.24
C THR A 14 14.97 13.19 4.12
N PRO A 15 14.51 13.77 3.00
CA PRO A 15 14.00 12.96 1.89
C PRO A 15 15.01 11.98 1.28
N LYS A 16 16.31 12.29 1.38
CA LYS A 16 17.40 11.41 0.91
C LYS A 16 17.84 10.37 1.94
N ASP A 17 17.61 10.66 3.23
CA ASP A 17 17.97 9.80 4.36
C ASP A 17 16.83 9.82 5.39
N PRO A 18 15.76 9.02 5.16
CA PRO A 18 14.55 9.06 5.97
C PRO A 18 14.78 8.54 7.38
N GLY A 19 14.24 9.23 8.38
CA GLY A 19 14.34 8.85 9.79
C GLY A 19 13.42 7.69 10.18
N LEU A 20 13.28 7.48 11.49
CA LEU A 20 12.51 6.35 12.04
C LEU A 20 11.03 6.35 11.62
N ILE A 21 10.35 7.49 11.65
CA ILE A 21 8.90 7.59 11.35
C ILE A 21 8.59 7.14 9.91
N PRO A 22 9.18 7.76 8.86
CA PRO A 22 8.89 7.35 7.49
C PRO A 22 9.24 5.89 7.20
N GLN A 23 10.32 5.36 7.80
CA GLN A 23 10.68 3.94 7.65
C GLN A 23 9.67 2.99 8.33
N CYS A 24 9.20 3.32 9.54
CA CYS A 24 8.18 2.52 10.23
C CYS A 24 6.86 2.52 9.46
N LEU A 25 6.40 3.68 8.98
CA LEU A 25 5.19 3.77 8.17
C LEU A 25 5.31 2.95 6.89
N GLN A 26 6.45 3.01 6.18
CA GLN A 26 6.69 2.18 5.01
C GLN A 26 6.53 0.68 5.33
N ARG A 27 7.11 0.21 6.44
CA ARG A 27 6.98 -1.19 6.85
C ARG A 27 5.54 -1.56 7.21
N ILE A 28 4.83 -0.69 7.90
CA ILE A 28 3.41 -0.91 8.25
C ILE A 28 2.56 -1.01 6.98
N PHE A 29 2.71 -0.07 6.03
CA PHE A 29 1.95 -0.09 4.80
C PHE A 29 2.30 -1.27 3.89
N LEU A 30 3.58 -1.65 3.81
CA LEU A 30 3.99 -2.87 3.12
C LEU A 30 3.34 -4.09 3.77
N HIS A 31 3.45 -4.23 5.09
CA HIS A 31 2.86 -5.34 5.82
C HIS A 31 1.33 -5.40 5.62
N ILE A 32 0.63 -4.27 5.74
CA ILE A 32 -0.81 -4.20 5.48
C ILE A 32 -1.12 -4.58 4.03
N GLY A 33 -0.42 -4.00 3.05
CA GLY A 33 -0.60 -4.32 1.63
C GLY A 33 -0.43 -5.81 1.32
N TYR A 34 0.63 -6.43 1.83
CA TYR A 34 0.86 -7.87 1.73
C TYR A 34 -0.25 -8.71 2.39
N ASN A 35 -0.89 -8.21 3.45
CA ASN A 35 -2.00 -8.91 4.11
C ASN A 35 -3.36 -8.63 3.46
N ILE A 36 -3.52 -7.52 2.72
CA ILE A 36 -4.76 -7.19 1.99
C ILE A 36 -4.91 -8.05 0.74
N ASP A 37 -3.81 -8.39 0.07
CA ASP A 37 -3.82 -9.30 -1.11
C ASP A 37 -4.41 -10.69 -0.80
N ALA A 38 -4.38 -11.13 0.47
CA ALA A 38 -4.87 -12.45 0.87
C ALA A 38 -6.35 -12.50 1.23
N LYS A 39 -7.04 -11.35 1.41
CA LYS A 39 -8.39 -11.36 2.01
C LYS A 39 -9.47 -10.54 1.30
N VAL A 40 -9.13 -9.76 0.28
CA VAL A 40 -10.13 -9.01 -0.49
C VAL A 40 -9.84 -9.09 -1.99
N LEU A 41 -9.93 -10.29 -2.56
CA LEU A 41 -10.39 -10.38 -3.94
C LEU A 41 -11.88 -10.02 -3.93
N TYR A 42 -12.18 -8.73 -3.97
CA TYR A 42 -13.54 -8.27 -4.24
C TYR A 42 -13.88 -8.75 -5.65
N LYS A 43 -14.61 -9.85 -5.77
CA LYS A 43 -15.26 -10.25 -7.01
C LYS A 43 -16.55 -9.42 -7.07
N PRO A 44 -16.63 -8.34 -7.87
CA PRO A 44 -17.89 -7.62 -8.00
C PRO A 44 -18.91 -8.57 -8.60
N ASP A 45 -19.98 -8.86 -7.86
CA ASP A 45 -21.13 -9.61 -8.34
C ASP A 45 -21.67 -8.87 -9.58
N GLY A 46 -21.44 -9.45 -10.77
CA GLY A 46 -21.76 -8.83 -12.06
C GLY A 46 -20.70 -9.01 -13.15
N LEU A 47 -19.46 -9.39 -12.82
CA LEU A 47 -18.43 -9.65 -13.85
C LEU A 47 -18.71 -10.91 -14.70
N GLU A 48 -19.53 -11.83 -14.20
CA GLU A 48 -19.91 -13.05 -14.92
C GLU A 48 -20.74 -12.75 -16.18
N ASN A 49 -21.50 -11.65 -16.18
CA ASN A 49 -22.38 -11.30 -17.31
C ASN A 49 -21.64 -10.59 -18.45
N LEU A 50 -20.48 -9.98 -18.21
CA LEU A 50 -19.70 -9.29 -19.25
C LEU A 50 -18.87 -10.26 -20.11
N VAL A 51 -18.36 -11.35 -19.51
CA VAL A 51 -17.61 -12.37 -20.25
C VAL A 51 -18.53 -13.18 -21.14
N GLN A 52 -19.73 -13.55 -20.66
CA GLN A 52 -20.69 -14.33 -21.45
C GLN A 52 -21.24 -13.54 -22.66
N THR A 53 -21.47 -12.23 -22.49
CA THR A 53 -22.02 -11.40 -23.58
C THR A 53 -21.04 -11.25 -24.75
N ASN A 54 -19.73 -11.25 -24.50
CA ASN A 54 -18.74 -11.17 -25.60
C ASN A 54 -18.57 -12.48 -26.38
N MET A 55 -18.82 -13.64 -25.77
CA MET A 55 -18.79 -14.93 -26.47
C MET A 55 -20.00 -15.14 -27.39
N ASN A 56 -21.18 -14.64 -27.00
CA ASN A 56 -22.39 -14.78 -27.82
C ASN A 56 -22.43 -13.83 -29.04
N ASN A 57 -21.58 -12.80 -29.08
CA ASN A 57 -21.46 -11.90 -30.23
C ASN A 57 -20.34 -12.31 -31.21
N LEU A 58 -19.68 -13.46 -30.97
CA LEU A 58 -18.65 -14.05 -31.83
C LEU A 58 -19.09 -15.39 -32.45
N GLN A 59 -20.38 -15.73 -32.37
CA GLN A 59 -21.02 -16.84 -33.10
C GLN A 59 -21.81 -16.33 -34.29
#